data_AF-A0A3P7JNJ1-F1
#
_entry.id   AF-A0A3P7JNJ1-F1
#
_cell.length_a   1.000
_cell.length_b   1.000
_cell.length_c   1.000
_cell.angle_alpha   90.00
_cell.angle_beta   90.00
_cell.angle_gamma   90.00
#
_symmetry.space_group_name_H-M   'P 1'
#
loop_
_entity.id
_entity.type
_entity.pdbx_description
1 polymer ?
#
loop_
_entity_poly.entity_id
_entity_poly.type
_entity_poly.pdbx_seq_one_letter_code
_entity_poly.pdbx_strand_id
1 'polypeptide(L)'
;EVNPTWSDEKLFQEARRIVIAQIQHITYNEFVPIIVGKDNLRRYSLDLQTNGYDSRYDMKIDSSTLNVFASVVGQFFLALFPDHISLTDSFGNHKRDEPLGKVFNEPSFIYQRNRFDAVLRFLTQTPIMKPGLHLTPELKNAFKKGFELSLRSAILIEHYETIWAWHRHGRLSYPNGQRPWYSQLLAVEAILQSGQCSVLVTDLLDFFEFEKMKNAGRYSDTTDLRINAHKYSMSAGCHTRYLLQFLPSINASLLEQFYESPEDVDLIVGGLAETPSRGALLGPTLSCLFAEQMQKTKRGDRFWYENFFYPSSFSTTQLEEIRKTTLARVICDNADDIRYIQHNAFNLQDDYGNCPVSCNSPIIDSINFSVWKDEEPKRALPITKATVEKAIRLGIEQYNRLQESEGRNIRAQGPPPSSSSQSAVFSHASLMAPKRESLDIARVAGVLREATKVLVHG
;
A
#
# COMPACT_ATOMS: atom_id res chain seq x y z
N GLU A 1 -0.74 6.50 -33.93
CA GLU A 1 0.44 6.43 -34.83
C GLU A 1 0.84 4.99 -35.15
N VAL A 2 1.18 4.17 -34.15
CA VAL A 2 1.60 2.76 -34.37
C VAL A 2 0.51 1.89 -34.98
N ASN A 3 -0.74 2.03 -34.50
CA ASN A 3 -1.89 1.25 -34.97
C ASN A 3 -3.05 2.17 -35.38
N PRO A 4 -3.06 2.73 -36.61
CA PRO A 4 -4.08 3.68 -37.05
C PRO A 4 -5.50 3.10 -37.16
N THR A 5 -5.62 1.77 -37.23
CA THR A 5 -6.88 1.05 -37.44
C THR A 5 -7.58 0.62 -36.15
N TRP A 6 -6.96 0.86 -35.00
CA TRP A 6 -7.56 0.56 -33.70
C TRP A 6 -8.73 1.49 -33.41
N SER A 7 -9.80 0.94 -32.81
CA SER A 7 -10.89 1.75 -32.26
C SER A 7 -10.47 2.41 -30.95
N ASP A 8 -11.13 3.49 -30.57
CA ASP A 8 -10.88 4.22 -29.33
C ASP A 8 -10.89 3.32 -28.09
N GLU A 9 -11.84 2.38 -28.02
CA GLU A 9 -11.89 1.40 -26.92
C GLU A 9 -10.64 0.51 -26.85
N LYS A 10 -10.14 0.04 -28.01
CA LYS A 10 -8.94 -0.80 -28.04
C LYS A 10 -7.72 0.03 -27.63
N LEU A 11 -7.61 1.26 -28.13
CA LEU A 11 -6.55 2.18 -27.75
C LEU A 11 -6.56 2.47 -26.24
N PHE A 12 -7.73 2.74 -25.66
CA PHE A 12 -7.89 2.99 -24.24
C PHE A 12 -7.47 1.77 -23.40
N GLN A 13 -7.97 0.57 -23.71
CA GLN A 13 -7.65 -0.62 -22.92
C GLN A 13 -6.16 -1.00 -23.02
N GLU A 14 -5.54 -0.88 -24.19
CA GLU A 14 -4.10 -1.15 -24.34
C GLU A 14 -3.26 -0.10 -23.61
N ALA A 15 -3.58 1.19 -23.73
CA ALA A 15 -2.89 2.25 -22.98
C ALA A 15 -3.05 2.05 -21.47
N ARG A 16 -4.27 1.79 -21.00
CA ARG A 16 -4.56 1.50 -19.59
C ARG A 16 -3.75 0.30 -19.08
N ARG A 17 -3.69 -0.77 -19.87
CA ARG A 17 -2.96 -1.99 -19.52
C ARG A 17 -1.45 -1.74 -19.43
N ILE A 18 -0.88 -0.96 -20.35
CA ILE A 18 0.54 -0.56 -20.30
C ILE A 18 0.82 0.29 -19.05
N VAL A 19 0.00 1.31 -18.78
CA VAL A 19 0.18 2.18 -17.60
C VAL A 19 0.09 1.37 -16.30
N ILE A 20 -0.86 0.43 -16.20
CA ILE A 20 -0.94 -0.49 -15.04
C ILE A 20 0.35 -1.31 -14.89
N ALA A 21 0.87 -1.85 -15.99
CA ALA A 21 2.11 -2.61 -15.97
C ALA A 21 3.32 -1.76 -15.56
N GLN A 22 3.40 -0.52 -16.01
CA GLN A 22 4.43 0.45 -15.59
C GLN A 22 4.34 0.74 -14.10
N ILE A 23 3.14 0.99 -13.56
CA ILE A 23 2.92 1.21 -12.13
C ILE A 23 3.32 -0.03 -11.32
N GLN A 24 2.89 -1.22 -11.74
CA GLN A 24 3.26 -2.49 -11.09
C GLN A 24 4.79 -2.69 -11.11
N HIS A 25 5.43 -2.47 -12.25
CA HIS A 25 6.89 -2.60 -12.40
C HIS A 25 7.63 -1.61 -11.49
N ILE A 26 7.34 -0.30 -11.58
CA ILE A 26 7.96 0.74 -10.74
C ILE A 26 7.76 0.42 -9.25
N THR A 27 6.55 0.02 -8.86
CA THR A 27 6.23 -0.26 -7.45
C THR A 27 7.11 -1.37 -6.89
N TYR A 28 7.25 -2.50 -7.58
CA TYR A 28 8.02 -3.64 -7.08
C TYR A 28 9.52 -3.56 -7.38
N ASN A 29 9.93 -2.79 -8.39
CA ASN A 29 11.32 -2.59 -8.76
C ASN A 29 12.00 -1.50 -7.91
N GLU A 30 11.33 -0.38 -7.69
CA GLU A 30 11.93 0.82 -7.12
C GLU A 30 11.40 1.14 -5.71
N PHE A 31 10.08 1.04 -5.50
CA PHE A 31 9.45 1.49 -4.24
C PHE A 31 9.50 0.45 -3.11
N VAL A 32 8.95 -0.75 -3.33
CA VAL A 32 8.86 -1.81 -2.31
C VAL A 32 10.21 -2.16 -1.69
N PRO A 33 11.31 -2.30 -2.46
CA PRO A 33 12.65 -2.56 -1.91
C PRO A 33 13.10 -1.58 -0.82
N ILE A 34 12.78 -0.30 -0.98
CA ILE A 34 13.14 0.77 -0.04
C ILE A 34 12.29 0.66 1.22
N ILE A 35 11.02 0.25 1.10
CA ILE A 35 10.11 0.15 2.24
C ILE A 35 10.45 -1.06 3.12
N VAL A 36 10.59 -2.25 2.54
CA VAL A 36 10.65 -3.52 3.30
C VAL A 36 12.08 -4.06 3.49
N GLY A 37 13.04 -3.56 2.72
CA GLY A 37 14.43 -4.01 2.74
C GLY A 37 14.68 -5.36 2.04
N LYS A 38 15.96 -5.67 1.82
CA LYS A 38 16.40 -6.84 1.01
C LYS A 38 16.01 -8.19 1.62
N ASP A 39 15.96 -8.29 2.95
CA ASP A 39 15.67 -9.56 3.63
C ASP A 39 14.21 -9.97 3.41
N ASN A 40 13.27 -9.02 3.54
CA ASN A 40 11.86 -9.27 3.28
C ASN A 40 11.57 -9.48 1.80
N LEU A 41 12.28 -8.79 0.88
CA LEU A 41 12.15 -9.06 -0.56
C LEU A 41 12.41 -10.54 -0.89
N ARG A 42 13.48 -11.11 -0.33
CA ARG A 42 13.83 -12.52 -0.54
C ARG A 42 12.85 -13.46 0.14
N ARG A 43 12.53 -13.19 1.41
CA ARG A 43 11.62 -14.00 2.23
C ARG A 43 10.23 -14.12 1.60
N TYR A 44 9.71 -13.04 1.05
CA TYR A 44 8.39 -12.99 0.43
C TYR A 44 8.42 -13.16 -1.11
N SER A 45 9.59 -13.39 -1.70
CA SER A 45 9.78 -13.56 -3.15
C SER A 45 9.16 -12.43 -3.98
N LEU A 46 9.42 -11.19 -3.55
CA LEU A 46 8.87 -9.98 -4.17
C LEU A 46 9.68 -9.52 -5.39
N ASP A 47 10.86 -10.13 -5.61
CA ASP A 47 11.74 -9.91 -6.76
C ASP A 47 11.01 -10.06 -8.10
N LEU A 48 11.32 -9.17 -9.04
CA LEU A 48 10.82 -9.21 -10.42
C LEU A 48 11.68 -10.15 -11.28
N GLN A 49 11.09 -10.67 -12.36
CA GLN A 49 11.86 -11.45 -13.33
C GLN A 49 12.69 -10.52 -14.21
N THR A 50 13.93 -10.92 -14.50
CA THR A 50 14.82 -10.18 -15.40
C THR A 50 14.53 -10.50 -16.87
N ASN A 51 13.98 -11.68 -17.16
CA ASN A 51 13.57 -12.12 -18.48
C ASN A 51 12.36 -13.05 -18.40
N GLY A 52 11.68 -13.26 -19.53
CA GLY A 52 10.55 -14.18 -19.62
C GLY A 52 9.35 -13.79 -18.74
N TYR A 53 8.60 -14.80 -18.29
CA TYR A 53 7.35 -14.67 -17.53
C TYR A 53 7.52 -15.08 -16.07
N ASP A 54 6.68 -14.54 -15.18
CA ASP A 54 6.53 -15.03 -13.80
C ASP A 54 5.45 -16.11 -13.75
N SER A 55 5.79 -17.29 -13.21
CA SER A 55 4.87 -18.43 -13.05
C SER A 55 4.38 -18.64 -11.62
N ARG A 56 4.64 -17.69 -10.70
CA ARG A 56 4.32 -17.81 -9.27
C ARG A 56 2.88 -17.41 -8.91
N TYR A 57 2.08 -17.02 -9.90
CA TYR A 57 0.65 -16.77 -9.71
C TYR A 57 -0.05 -18.00 -9.12
N ASP A 58 -0.88 -17.78 -8.12
CA ASP A 58 -1.67 -18.83 -7.48
C ASP A 58 -3.10 -18.33 -7.23
N MET A 59 -4.07 -18.97 -7.90
CA MET A 59 -5.49 -18.64 -7.77
C MET A 59 -6.07 -18.88 -6.36
N LYS A 60 -5.37 -19.65 -5.51
CA LYS A 60 -5.79 -19.93 -4.13
C LYS A 60 -5.40 -18.81 -3.16
N ILE A 61 -4.51 -17.91 -3.57
CA ILE A 61 -4.10 -16.78 -2.73
C ILE A 61 -5.19 -15.71 -2.78
N ASP A 62 -5.71 -15.36 -1.61
CA ASP A 62 -6.59 -14.20 -1.46
C ASP A 62 -5.78 -12.90 -1.52
N SER A 63 -5.98 -12.15 -2.61
CA SER A 63 -5.35 -10.85 -2.88
C SER A 63 -6.07 -9.66 -2.25
N SER A 64 -7.10 -9.92 -1.41
CA SER A 64 -7.77 -8.88 -0.64
C SER A 64 -6.78 -8.10 0.25
N THR A 65 -7.08 -6.83 0.48
CA THR A 65 -6.30 -6.00 1.40
C THR A 65 -6.53 -6.48 2.83
N LEU A 66 -5.46 -6.81 3.53
CA LEU A 66 -5.49 -7.14 4.94
C LEU A 66 -6.03 -5.95 5.74
N ASN A 67 -6.91 -6.21 6.70
CA ASN A 67 -7.48 -5.14 7.52
C ASN A 67 -6.40 -4.33 8.26
N VAL A 68 -5.35 -5.01 8.74
CA VAL A 68 -4.17 -4.36 9.34
C VAL A 68 -3.47 -3.41 8.38
N PHE A 69 -3.44 -3.76 7.10
CA PHE A 69 -2.74 -2.98 6.11
C PHE A 69 -3.54 -1.73 5.78
N ALA A 70 -4.85 -1.86 5.58
CA ALA A 70 -5.73 -0.73 5.34
C ALA A 70 -5.78 0.24 6.54
N SER A 71 -5.82 -0.29 7.76
CA SER A 71 -6.05 0.49 8.98
C SER A 71 -4.78 1.08 9.59
N VAL A 72 -3.65 0.38 9.49
CA VAL A 72 -2.42 0.71 10.22
C VAL A 72 -1.21 0.81 9.29
N VAL A 73 -0.80 -0.30 8.69
CA VAL A 73 0.50 -0.37 7.98
C VAL A 73 0.53 0.61 6.82
N GLY A 74 -0.55 0.70 6.04
CA GLY A 74 -0.67 1.62 4.92
C GLY A 74 -0.72 3.09 5.30
N GLN A 75 -0.83 3.44 6.59
CA GLN A 75 -0.90 4.81 7.08
C GLN A 75 0.47 5.38 7.49
N PHE A 76 1.54 4.58 7.44
CA PHE A 76 2.89 5.00 7.86
C PHE A 76 3.39 6.28 7.17
N PHE A 77 2.94 6.53 5.93
CA PHE A 77 3.33 7.71 5.15
C PHE A 77 2.95 9.03 5.82
N LEU A 78 1.98 9.02 6.74
CA LEU A 78 1.57 10.22 7.48
C LEU A 78 2.70 10.78 8.34
N ALA A 79 3.60 9.91 8.82
CA ALA A 79 4.79 10.30 9.57
C ALA A 79 5.92 10.81 8.66
N LEU A 80 5.78 10.69 7.33
CA LEU A 80 6.82 11.08 6.36
C LEU A 80 6.58 12.47 5.75
N PHE A 81 5.38 13.03 5.92
CA PHE A 81 5.04 14.33 5.36
C PHE A 81 5.87 15.46 5.97
N PRO A 82 6.40 16.40 5.16
CA PRO A 82 7.09 17.59 5.65
C PRO A 82 6.10 18.68 6.13
N ASP A 83 6.59 19.65 6.90
CA ASP A 83 5.78 20.77 7.38
C ASP A 83 5.41 21.78 6.27
N HIS A 84 6.25 21.88 5.24
CA HIS A 84 6.10 22.81 4.13
C HIS A 84 6.48 22.16 2.80
N ILE A 85 5.88 22.66 1.72
CA ILE A 85 6.26 22.36 0.34
C ILE A 85 7.13 23.51 -0.16
N SER A 86 8.34 23.19 -0.57
CA SER A 86 9.28 24.17 -1.11
C SER A 86 9.24 24.18 -2.62
N LEU A 87 8.69 25.23 -3.20
CA LEU A 87 8.58 25.38 -4.65
C LEU A 87 9.81 26.11 -5.19
N THR A 88 10.48 25.48 -6.15
CA THR A 88 11.62 26.05 -6.86
C THR A 88 11.33 26.19 -8.35
N ASP A 89 11.83 27.27 -8.94
CA ASP A 89 11.88 27.41 -10.40
C ASP A 89 12.90 26.44 -11.02
N SER A 90 12.95 26.38 -12.35
CA SER A 90 13.84 25.48 -13.10
C SER A 90 15.34 25.74 -12.86
N PHE A 91 15.70 26.93 -12.38
CA PHE A 91 17.08 27.32 -12.10
C PHE A 91 17.44 27.29 -10.60
N GLY A 92 16.48 27.01 -9.72
CA GLY A 92 16.66 27.03 -8.26
C GLY A 92 16.82 28.42 -7.63
N ASN A 93 16.57 29.49 -8.39
CA ASN A 93 16.76 30.88 -7.96
C ASN A 93 15.58 31.40 -7.14
N HIS A 94 14.36 30.92 -7.42
CA HIS A 94 13.15 31.37 -6.75
C HIS A 94 12.58 30.26 -5.88
N LYS A 95 12.84 30.35 -4.58
CA LYS A 95 12.31 29.43 -3.57
C LYS A 95 11.13 30.05 -2.84
N ARG A 96 10.00 29.36 -2.81
CA ARG A 96 8.81 29.74 -2.05
C ARG A 96 8.34 28.57 -1.21
N ASP A 97 8.32 28.75 0.10
CA ASP A 97 7.84 27.74 1.04
C ASP A 97 6.36 27.98 1.34
N GLU A 98 5.55 26.95 1.15
CA GLU A 98 4.12 26.96 1.43
C GLU A 98 3.82 25.95 2.53
N PRO A 99 3.19 26.36 3.65
CA PRO A 99 2.78 25.42 4.70
C PRO A 99 1.88 24.32 4.14
N LEU A 100 2.12 23.06 4.52
CA LEU A 100 1.39 21.91 3.97
C LEU A 100 -0.13 22.06 4.17
N GLY A 101 -0.55 22.59 5.32
CA GLY A 101 -1.96 22.81 5.65
C GLY A 101 -2.70 23.77 4.71
N LYS A 102 -1.99 24.64 3.97
CA LYS A 102 -2.59 25.53 2.95
C LYS A 102 -2.76 24.86 1.59
N VAL A 103 -1.96 23.83 1.30
CA VAL A 103 -1.95 23.12 0.01
C VAL A 103 -2.83 21.87 0.07
N PHE A 104 -3.06 21.34 1.27
CA PHE A 104 -3.88 20.16 1.49
C PHE A 104 -5.32 20.36 0.96
N ASN A 105 -5.77 19.48 0.07
CA ASN A 105 -7.06 19.56 -0.63
C ASN A 105 -7.30 20.87 -1.41
N GLU A 106 -6.24 21.55 -1.86
CA GLU A 106 -6.35 22.79 -2.65
C GLU A 106 -5.93 22.55 -4.11
N PRO A 107 -6.84 22.10 -5.00
CA PRO A 107 -6.49 21.75 -6.37
C PRO A 107 -6.03 22.97 -7.20
N SER A 108 -6.49 24.18 -6.87
CA SER A 108 -6.08 25.41 -7.57
C SER A 108 -4.58 25.69 -7.48
N PHE A 109 -3.91 25.10 -6.48
CA PHE A 109 -2.47 25.19 -6.30
C PHE A 109 -1.71 24.65 -7.51
N ILE A 110 -2.09 23.50 -8.06
CA ILE A 110 -1.35 22.83 -9.15
C ILE A 110 -1.63 23.47 -10.51
N TYR A 111 -2.84 24.00 -10.74
CA TYR A 111 -3.23 24.60 -12.02
C TYR A 111 -2.56 25.95 -12.31
N GLN A 112 -1.85 26.52 -11.35
CA GLN A 112 -1.06 27.72 -11.57
C GLN A 112 0.17 27.41 -12.44
N ARG A 113 0.54 28.36 -13.30
CA ARG A 113 1.66 28.21 -14.25
C ARG A 113 2.93 27.75 -13.53
N ASN A 114 3.59 26.74 -14.09
CA ASN A 114 4.85 26.14 -13.62
C ASN A 114 4.82 25.52 -12.21
N ARG A 115 3.65 25.39 -11.57
CA ARG A 115 3.57 24.77 -10.24
C ARG A 115 3.65 23.26 -10.26
N PHE A 116 3.13 22.59 -11.28
CA PHE A 116 3.24 21.14 -11.41
C PHE A 116 4.70 20.68 -11.42
N ASP A 117 5.53 21.26 -12.29
CA ASP A 117 6.95 20.93 -12.35
C ASP A 117 7.72 21.33 -11.09
N ALA A 118 7.36 22.45 -10.45
CA ALA A 118 7.95 22.86 -9.18
C ALA A 118 7.63 21.84 -8.05
N VAL A 119 6.43 21.27 -8.05
CA VAL A 119 6.05 20.19 -7.13
C VAL A 119 6.83 18.91 -7.45
N LEU A 120 6.99 18.55 -8.73
CA LEU A 120 7.80 17.39 -9.10
C LEU A 120 9.28 17.54 -8.69
N ARG A 121 9.86 18.75 -8.83
CA ARG A 121 11.20 19.05 -8.29
C ARG A 121 11.23 18.92 -6.78
N PHE A 122 10.24 19.46 -6.08
CA PHE A 122 10.13 19.31 -4.63
C PHE A 122 10.13 17.83 -4.22
N LEU A 123 9.29 16.99 -4.86
CA LEU A 123 9.16 15.56 -4.56
C LEU A 123 10.44 14.76 -4.83
N THR A 124 11.25 15.18 -5.80
CA THR A 124 12.48 14.47 -6.20
C THR A 124 13.73 14.99 -5.48
N GLN A 125 13.74 16.24 -5.02
CA GLN A 125 14.93 16.86 -4.43
C GLN A 125 14.86 16.99 -2.90
N THR A 126 13.66 16.96 -2.32
CA THR A 126 13.47 17.17 -0.88
C THR A 126 13.43 15.83 -0.14
N PRO A 127 14.17 15.68 0.97
CA PRO A 127 14.04 14.49 1.81
C PRO A 127 12.66 14.41 2.47
N ILE A 128 12.15 13.19 2.60
CA ILE A 128 11.02 12.88 3.49
C ILE A 128 11.39 13.13 4.96
N MET A 129 10.39 13.32 5.81
CA MET A 129 10.61 13.22 7.25
C MET A 129 10.98 11.78 7.62
N LYS A 130 11.84 11.65 8.64
CA LYS A 130 12.22 10.32 9.13
C LYS A 130 11.00 9.65 9.76
N PRO A 131 10.77 8.35 9.56
CA PRO A 131 9.73 7.61 10.28
C PRO A 131 9.88 7.79 11.80
N GLY A 132 8.75 7.91 12.50
CA GLY A 132 8.73 7.96 13.96
C GLY A 132 7.36 8.34 14.52
N LEU A 133 7.29 8.48 15.85
CA LEU A 133 6.07 8.88 16.57
C LEU A 133 5.81 10.39 16.51
N HIS A 134 5.65 10.91 15.31
CA HIS A 134 5.28 12.31 15.10
C HIS A 134 4.37 12.48 13.89
N LEU A 135 3.59 13.56 13.94
CA LEU A 135 2.85 14.11 12.83
C LEU A 135 3.15 15.60 12.78
N THR A 136 3.20 16.16 11.58
CA THR A 136 3.44 17.60 11.41
C THR A 136 2.34 18.41 12.10
N PRO A 137 2.67 19.54 12.76
CA PRO A 137 1.67 20.40 13.37
C PRO A 137 0.59 20.84 12.37
N GLU A 138 0.97 21.05 11.12
CA GLU A 138 0.04 21.41 10.04
C GLU A 138 -1.00 20.31 9.79
N LEU A 139 -0.56 19.06 9.66
CA LEU A 139 -1.46 17.93 9.47
C LEU A 139 -2.32 17.68 10.72
N LYS A 140 -1.72 17.78 11.92
CA LYS A 140 -2.45 17.69 13.19
C LYS A 140 -3.53 18.77 13.32
N ASN A 141 -3.22 20.00 12.93
CA ASN A 141 -4.17 21.12 12.97
C ASN A 141 -5.24 21.01 11.88
N ALA A 142 -4.89 20.51 10.70
CA ALA A 142 -5.85 20.19 9.64
C ALA A 142 -6.88 19.16 10.13
N PHE A 143 -6.44 18.09 10.82
CA PHE A 143 -7.33 17.11 11.42
C PHE A 143 -8.20 17.70 12.55
N LYS A 144 -7.63 18.53 13.44
CA LYS A 144 -8.38 19.18 14.55
C LYS A 144 -9.49 20.12 14.09
N LYS A 145 -9.34 20.76 12.93
CA LYS A 145 -10.31 21.75 12.43
C LYS A 145 -11.60 21.15 11.89
N GLY A 146 -11.78 19.82 11.95
CA GLY A 146 -13.05 19.18 11.60
C GLY A 146 -13.44 19.43 10.14
N PHE A 147 -12.46 19.44 9.23
CA PHE A 147 -12.77 19.42 7.80
C PHE A 147 -13.59 18.16 7.50
N GLU A 148 -14.67 18.30 6.73
CA GLU A 148 -15.43 17.19 6.12
C GLU A 148 -14.51 16.41 5.17
N LEU A 149 -13.69 15.59 5.78
CA LEU A 149 -12.64 14.80 5.16
C LEU A 149 -13.35 13.53 4.70
N SER A 150 -13.64 13.45 3.40
CA SER A 150 -14.35 12.34 2.75
C SER A 150 -13.97 10.99 3.38
N LEU A 151 -14.98 10.18 3.72
CA LEU A 151 -14.99 8.83 4.34
C LEU A 151 -13.69 7.99 4.49
N ARG A 152 -12.67 8.11 3.63
CA ARG A 152 -11.37 7.45 3.79
C ARG A 152 -10.53 7.99 4.96
N SER A 153 -10.73 9.25 5.32
CA SER A 153 -10.09 9.90 6.46
C SER A 153 -10.83 9.70 7.78
N ALA A 154 -12.03 9.13 7.76
CA ALA A 154 -12.78 8.82 8.98
C ALA A 154 -12.07 7.76 9.84
N ILE A 155 -11.32 6.82 9.26
CA ILE A 155 -10.52 5.83 10.01
C ILE A 155 -9.36 6.51 10.76
N LEU A 156 -8.75 7.52 10.14
CA LEU A 156 -7.69 8.31 10.74
C LEU A 156 -8.23 9.26 11.80
N ILE A 157 -9.40 9.85 11.57
CA ILE A 157 -10.13 10.65 12.56
C ILE A 157 -10.59 9.75 13.70
N GLU A 158 -11.03 8.51 13.49
CA GLU A 158 -11.39 7.60 14.57
C GLU A 158 -10.19 7.17 15.41
N HIS A 159 -9.04 6.82 14.81
CA HIS A 159 -7.82 6.56 15.58
C HIS A 159 -7.34 7.83 16.30
N TYR A 160 -7.40 8.99 15.63
CA TYR A 160 -7.03 10.27 16.22
C TYR A 160 -7.98 10.68 17.35
N GLU A 161 -9.30 10.59 17.19
CA GLU A 161 -10.33 10.86 18.20
C GLU A 161 -10.30 9.82 19.32
N THR A 162 -9.89 8.57 19.06
CA THR A 162 -9.63 7.58 20.11
C THR A 162 -8.44 8.01 20.98
N ILE A 163 -7.35 8.45 20.34
CA ILE A 163 -6.19 9.06 21.02
C ILE A 163 -6.56 10.41 21.68
N TRP A 164 -7.44 11.21 21.08
CA TRP A 164 -7.86 12.54 21.55
C TRP A 164 -8.86 12.49 22.70
N ALA A 165 -9.79 11.54 22.68
CA ALA A 165 -10.73 11.25 23.75
C ALA A 165 -9.98 10.81 25.01
N TRP A 166 -8.87 10.08 24.86
CA TRP A 166 -7.96 9.69 25.93
C TRP A 166 -7.31 10.91 26.63
N HIS A 167 -6.86 11.91 25.85
CA HIS A 167 -6.27 13.14 26.41
C HIS A 167 -7.28 14.04 27.15
N ARG A 168 -8.57 14.00 26.77
CA ARG A 168 -9.62 14.85 27.37
C ARG A 168 -10.19 14.25 28.66
N HIS A 169 -10.14 12.92 28.80
CA HIS A 169 -10.60 12.18 29.96
C HIS A 169 -9.41 11.56 30.68
N GLY A 170 -8.75 12.36 31.53
CA GLY A 170 -7.71 11.85 32.42
C GLY A 170 -8.20 10.61 33.18
N ARG A 171 -7.55 9.47 32.92
CA ARG A 171 -7.84 8.14 33.48
C ARG A 171 -9.26 7.65 33.23
N LEU A 172 -9.48 7.01 32.08
CA LEU A 172 -10.46 5.92 32.02
C LEU A 172 -9.82 4.67 32.63
N SER A 173 -9.92 4.55 33.96
CA SER A 173 -9.82 3.24 34.60
C SER A 173 -11.04 2.44 34.16
N TYR A 174 -10.83 1.37 33.39
CA TYR A 174 -11.91 0.51 32.92
C TYR A 174 -12.52 -0.23 34.11
N PRO A 175 -13.80 0.02 34.46
CA PRO A 175 -14.43 -0.71 35.55
C PRO A 175 -14.56 -2.18 35.12
N ASN A 176 -14.04 -3.10 35.94
CA ASN A 176 -14.21 -4.55 35.85
C ASN A 176 -13.38 -5.35 34.82
N GLY A 177 -12.25 -4.83 34.32
CA GLY A 177 -11.35 -5.65 33.47
C GLY A 177 -11.98 -6.18 32.19
N GLN A 178 -13.10 -5.58 31.74
CA GLN A 178 -13.72 -5.88 30.46
C GLN A 178 -13.11 -4.99 29.38
N ARG A 179 -12.40 -5.63 28.46
CA ARG A 179 -11.78 -5.03 27.28
C ARG A 179 -12.84 -4.39 26.36
N PRO A 180 -12.60 -3.23 25.73
CA PRO A 180 -13.51 -2.66 24.74
C PRO A 180 -13.71 -3.61 23.56
N TRP A 181 -14.96 -3.88 23.21
CA TRP A 181 -15.35 -4.80 22.13
C TRP A 181 -15.17 -4.24 20.71
N TYR A 182 -14.44 -3.14 20.52
CA TYR A 182 -14.23 -2.56 19.19
C TYR A 182 -12.91 -1.78 19.12
N SER A 183 -11.78 -2.48 19.13
CA SER A 183 -10.49 -2.02 18.59
C SER A 183 -9.53 -3.21 18.50
N GLN A 184 -9.14 -3.58 17.28
CA GLN A 184 -7.86 -4.23 16.95
C GLN A 184 -7.58 -5.69 17.40
N LEU A 185 -8.33 -6.31 18.33
CA LEU A 185 -7.98 -7.66 18.83
C LEU A 185 -8.01 -8.77 17.77
N LEU A 186 -9.03 -8.88 16.91
CA LEU A 186 -9.07 -9.99 15.94
C LEU A 186 -8.04 -9.90 14.80
N ALA A 187 -7.49 -8.71 14.50
CA ALA A 187 -6.50 -8.54 13.45
C ALA A 187 -5.07 -8.68 13.98
N VAL A 188 -4.76 -8.07 15.13
CA VAL A 188 -3.45 -8.18 15.77
C VAL A 188 -3.21 -9.62 16.24
N GLU A 189 -4.24 -10.28 16.80
CA GLU A 189 -4.15 -11.66 17.24
C GLU A 189 -4.03 -12.63 16.04
N ALA A 190 -4.73 -12.41 14.92
CA ALA A 190 -4.58 -13.25 13.70
C ALA A 190 -3.23 -13.07 12.98
N ILE A 191 -2.61 -11.89 13.10
CA ILE A 191 -1.30 -11.57 12.50
C ILE A 191 -0.15 -12.04 13.38
N LEU A 192 -0.31 -11.96 14.70
CA LEU A 192 0.62 -12.56 15.64
C LEU A 192 0.47 -14.10 15.65
N GLN A 193 -0.73 -14.65 15.40
CA GLN A 193 -0.97 -16.09 15.25
C GLN A 193 -0.43 -16.69 13.94
N SER A 194 -0.06 -15.89 12.93
CA SER A 194 0.65 -16.41 11.76
C SER A 194 2.11 -16.78 12.08
N GLY A 195 2.65 -16.34 13.23
CA GLY A 195 4.00 -16.64 13.69
C GLY A 195 5.14 -16.09 12.81
N GLN A 196 4.84 -15.40 11.71
CA GLN A 196 5.86 -14.97 10.74
C GLN A 196 6.39 -13.53 10.99
N CYS A 197 5.57 -12.65 11.57
CA CYS A 197 5.90 -11.24 11.81
C CYS A 197 5.94 -10.84 13.30
N SER A 198 6.04 -11.81 14.23
CA SER A 198 5.83 -11.62 15.67
C SER A 198 6.97 -10.93 16.44
N VAL A 199 7.70 -10.01 15.81
CA VAL A 199 8.87 -9.34 16.41
C VAL A 199 8.45 -8.27 17.42
N LEU A 200 7.35 -7.54 17.16
CA LEU A 200 6.92 -6.41 18.00
C LEU A 200 6.61 -6.79 19.45
N VAL A 201 5.84 -7.86 19.67
CA VAL A 201 5.40 -8.23 21.03
C VAL A 201 6.58 -8.72 21.87
N THR A 202 7.49 -9.50 21.27
CA THR A 202 8.71 -9.92 21.96
C THR A 202 9.61 -8.73 22.29
N ASP A 203 9.75 -7.78 21.36
CA ASP A 203 10.59 -6.60 21.55
C ASP A 203 10.01 -5.64 22.60
N LEU A 204 8.68 -5.45 22.62
CA LEU A 204 8.00 -4.67 23.65
C LEU A 204 8.10 -5.32 25.04
N LEU A 205 7.94 -6.64 25.15
CA LEU A 205 8.10 -7.36 26.42
C LEU A 205 9.54 -7.26 26.94
N ASP A 206 10.53 -7.57 26.10
CA ASP A 206 11.95 -7.50 26.48
C ASP A 206 12.34 -6.05 26.86
N PHE A 207 11.73 -5.04 26.23
CA PHE A 207 11.96 -3.61 26.53
C PHE A 207 11.31 -3.12 27.84
N PHE A 208 10.04 -3.45 28.10
CA PHE A 208 9.38 -3.08 29.36
C PHE A 208 10.02 -3.80 30.56
N GLU A 209 10.48 -5.04 30.40
CA GLU A 209 11.27 -5.70 31.44
C GLU A 209 12.61 -4.98 31.69
N PHE A 210 13.28 -4.54 30.62
CA PHE A 210 14.52 -3.77 30.72
C PHE A 210 14.36 -2.46 31.52
N GLU A 211 13.34 -1.65 31.22
CA GLU A 211 13.10 -0.38 31.92
C GLU A 211 12.64 -0.60 33.37
N LYS A 212 11.86 -1.65 33.66
CA LYS A 212 11.57 -2.06 35.04
C LYS A 212 12.84 -2.36 35.83
N MET A 213 13.83 -3.02 35.23
CA MET A 213 15.12 -3.30 35.89
C MET A 213 15.99 -2.06 36.10
N LYS A 214 15.97 -1.13 35.14
CA LYS A 214 16.67 0.17 35.22
C LYS A 214 16.05 1.08 36.29
N ASN A 215 14.73 1.21 36.32
CA ASN A 215 13.99 1.97 37.32
C ASN A 215 14.11 1.38 38.73
N ALA A 216 14.33 0.07 38.86
CA ALA A 216 14.63 -0.59 40.12
C ALA A 216 16.07 -0.36 40.64
N GLY A 217 16.88 0.47 39.96
CA GLY A 217 18.21 0.87 40.41
C GLY A 217 19.27 -0.24 40.35
N ARG A 218 19.06 -1.30 39.57
CA ARG A 218 19.96 -2.47 39.55
C ARG A 218 21.18 -2.34 38.63
N TYR A 219 21.28 -1.31 37.80
CA TYR A 219 22.45 -1.01 36.98
C TYR A 219 22.66 0.49 36.85
N SER A 220 23.87 0.98 37.17
CA SER A 220 24.21 2.40 37.21
C SER A 220 25.04 2.89 36.03
N ASP A 221 25.46 2.02 35.09
CA ASP A 221 26.35 2.44 34.00
C ASP A 221 26.09 1.71 32.67
N THR A 222 26.17 2.46 31.56
CA THR A 222 25.83 2.02 30.20
C THR A 222 26.82 1.01 29.60
N THR A 223 27.99 0.89 30.21
CA THR A 223 29.08 -0.03 29.80
C THR A 223 28.96 -1.43 30.39
N ASP A 224 28.39 -1.57 31.60
CA ASP A 224 28.15 -2.87 32.26
C ASP A 224 26.98 -3.66 31.60
N LEU A 225 26.17 -2.95 30.82
CA LEU A 225 25.02 -3.44 30.06
C LEU A 225 25.42 -4.27 28.82
N ARG A 226 26.53 -3.94 28.15
CA ARG A 226 27.03 -4.72 27.00
C ARG A 226 27.59 -6.08 27.40
N ILE A 227 28.17 -6.18 28.60
CA ILE A 227 28.84 -7.39 29.09
C ILE A 227 27.82 -8.40 29.65
N ASN A 228 26.74 -7.94 30.29
CA ASN A 228 25.73 -8.85 30.84
C ASN A 228 24.65 -9.29 29.84
N ALA A 229 24.41 -8.55 28.76
CA ALA A 229 23.62 -9.04 27.62
C ALA A 229 24.25 -10.30 26.97
N HIS A 230 25.59 -10.40 26.98
CA HIS A 230 26.30 -11.62 26.58
C HIS A 230 26.16 -12.78 27.57
N LYS A 231 25.87 -12.52 28.85
CA LYS A 231 25.78 -13.56 29.88
C LYS A 231 24.44 -14.30 29.83
N TYR A 232 23.37 -13.65 29.36
CA TYR A 232 22.08 -14.28 29.04
C TYR A 232 22.07 -14.98 27.66
N SER A 233 23.16 -14.92 26.89
CA SER A 233 23.30 -15.56 25.57
C SER A 233 23.68 -17.05 25.63
N MET A 234 23.90 -17.65 26.81
CA MET A 234 24.40 -19.03 26.92
C MET A 234 23.36 -20.12 27.26
N SER A 235 22.11 -19.79 27.57
CA SER A 235 21.10 -20.80 27.97
C SER A 235 19.99 -21.07 26.95
N ALA A 236 19.90 -20.30 25.86
CA ALA A 236 18.92 -20.53 24.79
C ALA A 236 19.63 -20.68 23.45
N GLY A 237 19.54 -21.87 22.86
CA GLY A 237 20.20 -22.21 21.60
C GLY A 237 19.88 -21.25 20.45
N CYS A 238 20.93 -20.83 19.75
CA CYS A 238 20.94 -20.33 18.36
C CYS A 238 19.78 -19.40 17.94
N HIS A 239 19.45 -18.39 18.74
CA HIS A 239 18.74 -17.20 18.27
C HIS A 239 19.56 -15.99 18.69
N THR A 240 20.28 -15.38 17.75
CA THR A 240 20.95 -14.09 17.92
C THR A 240 19.86 -13.05 18.17
N ARG A 241 19.43 -12.91 19.44
CA ARG A 241 18.32 -12.06 19.83
C ARG A 241 18.82 -10.61 19.86
N TYR A 242 18.29 -9.80 18.95
CA TYR A 242 18.68 -8.41 18.72
C TYR A 242 18.43 -7.57 19.99
N LEU A 243 19.48 -6.94 20.49
CA LEU A 243 19.39 -5.90 21.50
C LEU A 243 18.49 -4.77 20.97
N LEU A 244 17.40 -4.48 21.69
CA LEU A 244 16.55 -3.28 21.67
C LEU A 244 16.46 -2.55 20.31
N GLN A 245 15.45 -2.91 19.52
CA GLN A 245 15.19 -2.31 18.22
C GLN A 245 14.32 -1.05 18.28
N PHE A 246 14.20 -0.32 19.39
CA PHE A 246 13.42 0.93 19.41
C PHE A 246 14.25 2.16 19.01
N LEU A 247 13.62 3.12 18.34
CA LEU A 247 14.24 4.38 17.94
C LEU A 247 14.80 5.11 19.17
N PRO A 248 16.05 5.61 19.14
CA PRO A 248 16.66 6.32 20.27
C PRO A 248 15.90 7.57 20.74
N SER A 249 15.07 8.15 19.87
CA SER A 249 14.24 9.31 20.16
C SER A 249 12.99 8.99 20.97
N ILE A 250 12.62 7.71 21.12
CA ILE A 250 11.43 7.31 21.86
C ILE A 250 11.80 7.11 23.33
N ASN A 251 11.19 7.92 24.19
CA ASN A 251 11.32 7.75 25.63
C ASN A 251 10.35 6.66 26.10
N ALA A 252 10.89 5.53 26.54
CA ALA A 252 10.13 4.39 27.08
C ALA A 252 9.16 4.80 28.19
N SER A 253 9.61 5.68 29.08
CA SER A 253 8.83 6.16 30.21
C SER A 253 7.59 6.94 29.78
N LEU A 254 7.52 7.39 28.53
CA LEU A 254 6.33 8.00 27.95
C LEU A 254 5.30 6.92 27.57
N LEU A 255 5.73 5.79 26.99
CA LEU A 255 4.83 4.68 26.68
C LEU A 255 4.27 4.04 27.95
N GLU A 256 5.09 3.88 29.00
CA GLU A 256 4.63 3.40 30.32
C GLU A 256 3.63 4.36 31.00
N GLN A 257 3.62 5.64 30.65
CA GLN A 257 2.61 6.60 31.14
C GLN A 257 1.27 6.45 30.43
N PHE A 258 1.28 5.99 29.18
CA PHE A 258 0.09 5.90 28.34
C PHE A 258 -0.51 4.48 28.27
N TYR A 259 0.30 3.44 28.42
CA TYR A 259 -0.12 2.04 28.31
C TYR A 259 0.17 1.28 29.61
N GLU A 260 -0.83 0.56 30.13
CA GLU A 260 -0.69 -0.26 31.34
C GLU A 260 0.14 -1.53 31.08
N SER A 261 -0.03 -2.14 29.91
CA SER A 261 0.69 -3.32 29.44
C SER A 261 1.36 -3.07 28.09
N PRO A 262 2.51 -3.71 27.79
CA PRO A 262 3.09 -3.71 26.44
C PRO A 262 2.15 -4.29 25.38
N GLU A 263 1.23 -5.18 25.78
CA GLU A 263 0.21 -5.77 24.91
C GLU A 263 -0.89 -4.77 24.51
N ASP A 264 -1.02 -3.66 25.25
CA ASP A 264 -2.02 -2.62 24.97
C ASP A 264 -1.52 -1.56 23.97
N VAL A 265 -0.24 -1.61 23.61
CA VAL A 265 0.37 -0.64 22.68
C VAL A 265 -0.25 -0.80 21.29
N ASP A 266 -0.85 0.27 20.79
CA ASP A 266 -1.39 0.30 19.42
C ASP A 266 -0.33 -0.07 18.39
N LEU A 267 -0.70 -0.91 17.41
CA LEU A 267 0.24 -1.42 16.41
C LEU A 267 0.96 -0.31 15.64
N ILE A 268 0.28 0.81 15.34
CA ILE A 268 0.90 1.94 14.63
C ILE A 268 1.93 2.65 15.51
N VAL A 269 1.69 2.72 16.82
CA VAL A 269 2.61 3.32 17.79
C VAL A 269 3.80 2.41 18.00
N GLY A 270 3.58 1.13 18.27
CA GLY A 270 4.67 0.15 18.40
C GLY A 270 5.51 0.06 17.13
N GLY A 271 4.86 -0.09 15.97
CA GLY A 271 5.53 -0.26 14.68
C GLY A 271 6.31 0.97 14.18
N LEU A 272 5.85 2.19 14.46
CA LEU A 272 6.61 3.41 14.15
C LEU A 272 7.69 3.74 15.19
N ALA A 273 7.61 3.15 16.39
CA ALA A 273 8.66 3.26 17.40
C ALA A 273 9.86 2.35 17.09
N GLU A 274 9.65 1.27 16.33
CA GLU A 274 10.73 0.39 15.88
C GLU A 274 11.78 1.12 15.03
N THR A 275 13.04 0.73 15.22
CA THR A 275 14.18 1.16 14.43
C THR A 275 14.07 0.51 13.06
N PRO A 276 14.21 1.27 11.98
CA PRO A 276 14.16 0.73 10.64
C PRO A 276 15.17 -0.41 10.44
N SER A 277 14.72 -1.48 9.77
CA SER A 277 15.61 -2.58 9.38
C SER A 277 16.69 -2.08 8.41
N ARG A 278 17.81 -2.79 8.33
CA ARG A 278 18.94 -2.35 7.49
C ARG A 278 18.52 -2.22 6.01
N GLY A 279 18.57 -0.99 5.51
CA GLY A 279 18.18 -0.68 4.13
C GLY A 279 16.67 -0.72 3.88
N ALA A 280 15.86 -0.77 4.93
CA ALA A 280 14.42 -0.60 4.90
C ALA A 280 14.07 0.76 5.52
N LEU A 281 12.93 1.33 5.10
CA LEU A 281 12.37 2.53 5.71
C LEU A 281 11.62 2.20 7.01
N LEU A 282 11.08 0.98 7.13
CA LEU A 282 10.24 0.58 8.25
C LEU A 282 10.96 -0.39 9.21
N GLY A 283 10.46 -0.46 10.44
CA GLY A 283 10.87 -1.47 11.43
C GLY A 283 10.53 -2.90 10.99
N PRO A 284 11.05 -3.93 11.68
CA PRO A 284 10.81 -5.33 11.32
C PRO A 284 9.33 -5.68 11.18
N THR A 285 8.46 -5.18 12.06
CA THR A 285 7.06 -5.56 12.10
C THR A 285 6.28 -4.94 10.95
N LEU A 286 6.37 -3.61 10.79
CA LEU A 286 5.69 -2.94 9.67
C LEU A 286 6.24 -3.38 8.32
N SER A 287 7.56 -3.62 8.20
CA SER A 287 8.15 -4.16 6.96
C SER A 287 7.63 -5.55 6.61
N CYS A 288 7.47 -6.42 7.60
CA CYS A 288 6.97 -7.79 7.42
C CYS A 288 5.51 -7.79 6.93
N LEU A 289 4.64 -7.00 7.58
CA LEU A 289 3.24 -6.87 7.18
C LEU A 289 3.07 -6.21 5.81
N PHE A 290 3.90 -5.21 5.52
CA PHE A 290 3.92 -4.57 4.20
C PHE A 290 4.32 -5.58 3.12
N ALA A 291 5.38 -6.37 3.37
CA ALA A 291 5.85 -7.39 2.44
C ALA A 291 4.81 -8.51 2.21
N GLU A 292 4.12 -8.95 3.26
CA GLU A 292 3.05 -9.94 3.17
C GLU A 292 1.90 -9.44 2.28
N GLN A 293 1.44 -8.20 2.49
CA GLN A 293 0.40 -7.61 1.65
C GLN A 293 0.83 -7.55 0.18
N MET A 294 2.05 -7.09 -0.09
CA MET A 294 2.57 -6.99 -1.45
C MET A 294 2.71 -8.38 -2.11
N GLN A 295 3.09 -9.41 -1.35
CA GLN A 295 3.16 -10.78 -1.87
C GLN A 295 1.78 -11.27 -2.30
N LYS A 296 0.76 -11.06 -1.46
CA LYS A 296 -0.63 -11.42 -1.77
C LYS A 296 -1.15 -10.71 -3.01
N THR A 297 -0.90 -9.40 -3.09
CA THR A 297 -1.32 -8.59 -4.24
C THR A 297 -0.62 -9.03 -5.53
N LYS A 298 0.69 -9.33 -5.51
CA LYS A 298 1.41 -9.83 -6.68
C LYS A 298 0.95 -11.22 -7.12
N ARG A 299 0.97 -12.19 -6.20
CA ARG A 299 0.75 -13.61 -6.53
C ARG A 299 -0.71 -13.97 -6.72
N GLY A 300 -1.63 -13.25 -6.10
CA GLY A 300 -3.07 -13.44 -6.28
C GLY A 300 -3.67 -12.60 -7.41
N ASP A 301 -2.89 -11.76 -8.10
CA ASP A 301 -3.38 -10.98 -9.25
C ASP A 301 -3.20 -11.76 -10.55
N ARG A 302 -4.35 -12.16 -11.14
CA ARG A 302 -4.39 -12.84 -12.44
C ARG A 302 -3.83 -11.95 -13.56
N PHE A 303 -3.95 -10.63 -13.43
CA PHE A 303 -3.50 -9.63 -14.40
C PHE A 303 -2.13 -9.03 -14.06
N TRP A 304 -1.37 -9.65 -13.15
CA TRP A 304 0.03 -9.28 -12.92
C TRP A 304 0.78 -9.25 -14.26
N TYR A 305 1.49 -8.15 -14.53
CA TYR A 305 2.00 -7.88 -15.88
C TYR A 305 2.95 -8.95 -16.41
N GLU A 306 3.70 -9.65 -15.54
CA GLU A 306 4.63 -10.72 -15.94
C GLU A 306 3.95 -12.09 -16.15
N ASN A 307 2.64 -12.21 -15.91
CA ASN A 307 1.94 -13.47 -16.12
C ASN A 307 1.86 -13.84 -17.61
N PHE A 308 1.88 -15.14 -17.89
CA PHE A 308 1.83 -15.69 -19.26
C PHE A 308 0.40 -15.99 -19.77
N PHE A 309 -0.64 -15.77 -18.95
CA PHE A 309 -2.03 -16.11 -19.31
C PHE A 309 -2.63 -15.19 -20.36
N TYR A 310 -2.94 -15.73 -21.54
CA TYR A 310 -3.74 -15.08 -22.59
C TYR A 310 -5.19 -14.86 -22.12
N PRO A 311 -5.88 -13.76 -22.51
CA PRO A 311 -5.46 -12.65 -23.39
C PRO A 311 -4.74 -11.50 -22.68
N SER A 312 -4.53 -11.60 -21.37
CA SER A 312 -3.96 -10.51 -20.57
C SER A 312 -2.42 -10.41 -20.63
N SER A 313 -1.75 -11.49 -21.03
CA SER A 313 -0.29 -11.56 -21.06
C SER A 313 0.32 -10.69 -22.16
N PHE A 314 1.41 -10.00 -21.82
CA PHE A 314 2.23 -9.30 -22.81
C PHE A 314 3.12 -10.31 -23.55
N SER A 315 3.54 -9.98 -24.77
CA SER A 315 4.61 -10.76 -25.41
C SER A 315 5.92 -10.57 -24.63
N THR A 316 6.87 -11.48 -24.78
CA THR A 316 8.20 -11.34 -24.14
C THR A 316 8.91 -10.06 -24.57
N THR A 317 8.76 -9.65 -25.84
CA THR A 317 9.31 -8.38 -26.36
C THR A 317 8.64 -7.15 -25.74
N GLN A 318 7.32 -7.19 -25.53
CA GLN A 318 6.60 -6.14 -24.81
C GLN A 318 7.05 -6.06 -23.34
N LEU A 319 7.29 -7.21 -22.68
CA LEU A 319 7.78 -7.25 -21.30
C LEU A 319 9.18 -6.65 -21.18
N GLU A 320 10.07 -6.92 -22.12
CA GLU A 320 11.41 -6.32 -22.17
C GLU A 320 11.34 -4.80 -22.28
N GLU A 321 10.40 -4.27 -23.07
CA GLU A 321 10.15 -2.83 -23.16
C GLU A 321 9.54 -2.25 -21.88
N ILE A 322 8.59 -2.93 -21.24
CA ILE A 322 8.00 -2.49 -19.96
C ILE A 322 9.05 -2.43 -18.85
N ARG A 323 9.96 -3.41 -18.78
CA ARG A 323 11.01 -3.53 -17.76
C ARG A 323 12.06 -2.40 -17.79
N LYS A 324 12.10 -1.60 -18.86
CA LYS A 324 12.92 -0.39 -18.93
C LYS A 324 12.31 0.79 -18.15
N THR A 325 11.03 0.70 -17.80
CA THR A 325 10.31 1.82 -17.21
C THR A 325 10.82 2.13 -15.81
N THR A 326 11.19 3.38 -15.57
CA THR A 326 11.52 3.94 -14.25
C THR A 326 10.57 5.09 -13.93
N LEU A 327 10.40 5.44 -12.65
CA LEU A 327 9.64 6.65 -12.30
C LEU A 327 10.30 7.91 -12.88
N ALA A 328 11.63 7.92 -12.99
CA ALA A 328 12.37 9.02 -13.61
C ALA A 328 11.98 9.22 -15.09
N ARG A 329 11.85 8.13 -15.87
CA ARG A 329 11.38 8.18 -17.26
C ARG A 329 9.96 8.73 -17.36
N VAL A 330 9.04 8.25 -16.51
CA VAL A 330 7.66 8.74 -16.46
C VAL A 330 7.62 10.24 -16.19
N ILE A 331 8.43 10.74 -15.27
CA ILE A 331 8.53 12.19 -15.01
C ILE A 331 9.09 12.93 -16.23
N CYS A 332 10.16 12.44 -16.85
CA CYS A 332 10.75 13.06 -18.03
C CYS A 332 9.81 13.14 -19.25
N ASP A 333 8.91 12.16 -19.43
CA ASP A 333 7.96 12.15 -20.55
C ASP A 333 6.76 13.07 -20.34
N ASN A 334 6.44 13.44 -19.09
CA ASN A 334 5.19 14.12 -18.74
C ASN A 334 5.38 15.49 -18.07
N ALA A 335 6.61 15.88 -17.73
CA ALA A 335 6.93 17.20 -17.18
C ALA A 335 7.40 18.16 -18.27
N ASP A 336 7.03 19.43 -18.19
CA ASP A 336 7.35 20.42 -19.22
C ASP A 336 8.79 20.97 -19.05
N ASP A 337 9.17 21.32 -17.82
CA ASP A 337 10.43 21.99 -17.48
C ASP A 337 11.42 21.10 -16.67
N ILE A 338 11.31 19.77 -16.75
CA ILE A 338 12.27 18.84 -16.13
C ILE A 338 13.14 18.19 -17.21
N ARG A 339 14.38 18.68 -17.35
CA ARG A 339 15.35 18.17 -18.34
C ARG A 339 16.43 17.28 -17.76
N TYR A 340 16.67 17.40 -16.46
CA TYR A 340 17.66 16.64 -15.72
C TYR A 340 16.99 16.08 -14.46
N ILE A 341 17.16 14.78 -14.23
CA ILE A 341 16.62 14.08 -13.09
C ILE A 341 17.55 12.92 -12.72
N GLN A 342 17.58 12.56 -11.44
CA GLN A 342 18.24 11.36 -11.00
C GLN A 342 17.53 10.10 -11.52
N HIS A 343 18.28 9.06 -11.85
CA HIS A 343 17.70 7.83 -12.40
C HIS A 343 16.86 7.05 -11.36
N ASN A 344 17.25 7.06 -10.08
CA ASN A 344 16.41 6.52 -8.99
C ASN A 344 15.63 7.65 -8.32
N ALA A 345 14.40 7.89 -8.78
CA ALA A 345 13.57 9.00 -8.30
C ALA A 345 13.17 8.92 -6.81
N PHE A 346 13.14 7.71 -6.23
CA PHE A 346 12.85 7.51 -4.80
C PHE A 346 14.05 7.74 -3.88
N ASN A 347 15.26 7.87 -4.43
CA ASN A 347 16.47 8.19 -3.68
C ASN A 347 16.85 9.65 -3.93
N LEU A 348 17.45 10.29 -2.92
CA LEU A 348 18.03 11.61 -3.09
C LEU A 348 19.17 11.56 -4.09
N GLN A 349 19.37 12.67 -4.78
CA GLN A 349 20.51 12.87 -5.65
C GLN A 349 21.82 12.84 -4.85
N ASP A 350 22.87 12.31 -5.45
CA ASP A 350 24.23 12.32 -4.93
C ASP A 350 25.26 12.40 -6.07
N ASP A 351 26.51 12.73 -5.75
CA ASP A 351 27.55 12.99 -6.76
C ASP A 351 28.17 11.69 -7.35
N TYR A 352 27.79 10.51 -6.86
CA TYR A 352 28.50 9.26 -7.17
C TYR A 352 27.62 8.25 -7.90
N GLY A 353 26.52 7.86 -7.28
CA GLY A 353 25.60 6.84 -7.76
C GLY A 353 24.36 7.43 -8.41
N ASN A 354 23.74 8.46 -7.83
CA ASN A 354 22.41 8.95 -8.23
C ASN A 354 22.41 10.40 -8.72
N CYS A 355 23.43 10.79 -9.50
CA CYS A 355 23.54 12.15 -10.02
C CYS A 355 22.42 12.44 -11.04
N PRO A 356 21.91 13.69 -11.12
CA PRO A 356 20.95 14.08 -12.14
C PRO A 356 21.56 13.99 -13.54
N VAL A 357 20.91 13.23 -14.43
CA VAL A 357 21.32 13.07 -15.83
C VAL A 357 20.25 13.63 -16.74
N SER A 358 20.61 13.93 -17.99
CA SER A 358 19.64 14.41 -18.97
C SER A 358 18.56 13.36 -19.22
N CYS A 359 17.30 13.79 -19.34
CA CYS A 359 16.19 12.93 -19.75
C CYS A 359 16.39 12.25 -21.12
N ASN A 360 17.33 12.72 -21.95
CA ASN A 360 17.68 12.09 -23.23
C ASN A 360 18.87 11.13 -23.12
N SER A 361 19.41 10.93 -21.92
CA SER A 361 20.53 10.01 -21.66
C SER A 361 20.08 8.57 -21.83
N PRO A 362 20.93 7.66 -22.35
CA PRO A 362 20.63 6.22 -22.41
C PRO A 362 20.45 5.57 -21.03
N ILE A 363 20.78 6.27 -19.94
CA ILE A 363 20.52 5.81 -18.55
C ILE A 363 19.02 5.82 -18.24
N ILE A 364 18.25 6.77 -18.79
CA ILE A 364 16.80 6.90 -18.60
C ILE A 364 16.11 6.48 -19.90
N ASP A 365 16.12 5.17 -20.13
CA ASP A 365 15.63 4.57 -21.38
C ASP A 365 14.12 4.79 -21.58
N SER A 366 13.71 4.89 -22.84
CA SER A 366 12.32 5.09 -23.25
C SER A 366 11.71 3.80 -23.78
N ILE A 367 10.42 3.60 -23.49
CA ILE A 367 9.68 2.46 -24.01
C ILE A 367 9.52 2.57 -25.53
N ASN A 368 9.90 1.52 -26.26
CA ASN A 368 9.68 1.47 -27.70
C ASN A 368 8.29 0.87 -28.02
N PHE A 369 7.32 1.73 -28.35
CA PHE A 369 5.97 1.28 -28.69
C PHE A 369 5.85 0.56 -30.04
N SER A 370 6.91 0.47 -30.87
CA SER A 370 6.84 -0.24 -32.14
C SER A 370 6.51 -1.73 -31.97
N VAL A 371 6.82 -2.32 -30.81
CA VAL A 371 6.53 -3.74 -30.50
C VAL A 371 5.05 -4.01 -30.18
N TRP A 372 4.22 -2.96 -30.05
CA TRP A 372 2.76 -3.06 -29.95
C TRP A 372 2.05 -3.00 -31.29
N LYS A 373 2.79 -2.98 -32.41
CA LYS A 373 2.20 -3.01 -33.74
C LYS A 373 1.40 -4.29 -33.95
N ASP A 374 0.13 -4.11 -34.28
CA ASP A 374 -0.81 -5.19 -34.52
C ASP A 374 -0.73 -5.62 -35.99
N GLU A 375 -0.06 -6.74 -36.24
CA GLU A 375 0.08 -7.30 -37.59
C GLU A 375 -1.10 -8.23 -37.95
N GLU A 376 -2.00 -8.52 -37.00
CA GLU A 376 -3.11 -9.44 -37.26
C GLU A 376 -4.24 -8.74 -38.02
N PRO A 377 -4.61 -9.23 -39.24
CA PRO A 377 -5.84 -8.79 -39.88
C PRO A 377 -7.02 -9.24 -39.00
N LYS A 378 -8.03 -8.36 -38.82
CA LYS A 378 -9.27 -8.70 -38.10
C LYS A 378 -9.84 -10.00 -38.68
N ARG A 379 -9.67 -11.12 -37.97
CA ARG A 379 -10.28 -12.39 -38.36
C ARG A 379 -11.78 -12.22 -38.21
N ALA A 380 -12.52 -12.31 -39.31
CA ALA A 380 -13.96 -12.42 -39.27
C ALA A 380 -14.29 -13.75 -38.60
N LEU A 381 -14.66 -13.72 -37.31
CA LEU A 381 -15.22 -14.89 -36.65
C LEU A 381 -16.51 -15.27 -37.39
N PRO A 382 -16.77 -16.56 -37.65
CA PRO A 382 -18.00 -17.03 -38.32
C PRO A 382 -19.26 -16.85 -37.42
N ILE A 383 -19.16 -16.05 -36.37
CA ILE A 383 -20.23 -15.80 -35.42
C ILE A 383 -21.03 -14.61 -35.94
N THR A 384 -22.26 -14.88 -36.39
CA THR A 384 -23.18 -13.83 -36.81
C THR A 384 -23.66 -13.01 -35.61
N LYS A 385 -24.06 -11.76 -35.85
CA LYS A 385 -24.71 -10.92 -34.82
C LYS A 385 -25.88 -11.65 -34.15
N ALA A 386 -26.66 -12.41 -34.93
CA ALA A 386 -27.78 -13.21 -34.43
C ALA A 386 -27.34 -14.30 -33.44
N THR A 387 -26.18 -14.93 -33.67
CA THR A 387 -25.61 -15.92 -32.73
C THR A 387 -25.23 -15.25 -31.41
N VAL A 388 -24.63 -14.07 -31.44
CA VAL A 388 -24.26 -13.30 -30.24
C VAL A 388 -25.51 -12.87 -29.47
N GLU A 389 -26.52 -12.34 -30.15
CA GLU A 389 -27.79 -11.93 -29.54
C GLU A 389 -28.49 -13.12 -28.86
N LYS A 390 -28.52 -14.29 -29.53
CA LYS A 390 -29.06 -15.52 -28.96
C LYS A 390 -28.29 -15.95 -27.71
N ALA A 391 -26.96 -15.90 -27.74
CA ALA A 391 -26.11 -16.28 -26.61
C ALA A 391 -26.28 -15.33 -25.42
N ILE A 392 -26.36 -14.02 -25.65
CA ILE A 392 -26.64 -13.04 -24.60
C ILE A 392 -28.01 -13.30 -23.96
N ARG A 393 -29.04 -13.55 -24.77
CA ARG A 393 -30.39 -13.87 -24.27
C ARG A 393 -30.39 -15.11 -23.36
N LEU A 394 -29.73 -16.19 -23.80
CA LEU A 394 -29.58 -17.41 -23.01
C LEU A 394 -28.75 -17.17 -21.74
N GLY A 395 -27.69 -16.36 -21.84
CA GLY A 395 -26.85 -15.96 -20.71
C GLY A 395 -27.62 -15.17 -19.64
N ILE A 396 -28.52 -14.27 -20.04
CA ILE A 396 -29.41 -13.53 -19.13
C ILE A 396 -30.33 -14.51 -18.39
N GLU A 397 -30.96 -15.44 -19.10
CA GLU A 397 -31.86 -16.42 -18.51
C GLU A 397 -31.14 -17.29 -17.48
N GLN A 398 -29.95 -17.78 -17.83
CA GLN A 398 -29.13 -18.61 -16.94
C GLN A 398 -28.60 -17.83 -15.73
N TYR A 399 -28.17 -16.58 -15.93
CA TYR A 399 -27.74 -15.71 -14.85
C TYR A 399 -28.87 -15.45 -13.84
N ASN A 400 -30.08 -15.16 -14.32
CA ASN A 400 -31.24 -14.94 -13.45
C ASN A 400 -31.56 -16.19 -12.62
N ARG A 401 -31.52 -17.38 -13.23
CA ARG A 401 -31.71 -18.65 -12.49
C ARG A 401 -30.67 -18.86 -11.40
N LEU A 402 -29.41 -18.51 -11.65
CA LEU A 402 -28.33 -18.58 -10.65
C LEU A 402 -28.59 -17.61 -9.50
N GLN A 403 -28.97 -16.36 -9.78
CA GLN A 403 -29.30 -15.37 -8.76
C GLN A 403 -30.50 -15.76 -7.90
N GLU A 404 -31.54 -16.34 -8.50
CA GLU A 404 -32.68 -16.88 -7.75
C GLU A 404 -32.28 -18.07 -6.87
N SER A 405 -31.39 -18.94 -7.34
CA SER A 405 -30.86 -20.05 -6.55
C SER A 405 -30.02 -19.56 -5.38
N GLU A 406 -29.16 -18.56 -5.61
CA GLU A 406 -28.31 -17.96 -4.59
C GLU A 406 -29.15 -17.22 -3.54
N GLY A 407 -30.15 -16.46 -3.98
CA GLY A 407 -31.12 -15.81 -3.10
C GLY A 407 -31.92 -16.81 -2.24
N ARG A 408 -32.29 -17.97 -2.78
CA ARG A 408 -32.91 -19.07 -2.01
C ARG A 408 -31.96 -19.63 -0.95
N ASN A 409 -30.70 -19.85 -1.31
CA ASN A 409 -29.68 -20.34 -0.37
C ASN A 409 -29.43 -19.34 0.77
N ILE A 410 -29.35 -18.04 0.46
CA ILE A 410 -29.18 -16.98 1.46
C ILE A 410 -30.37 -16.95 2.42
N ARG A 411 -31.61 -17.02 1.91
CA ARG A 411 -32.82 -17.06 2.76
C ARG A 411 -32.89 -18.31 3.64
N ALA A 412 -32.34 -19.43 3.18
CA ALA A 412 -32.28 -20.66 3.94
C ALA A 412 -31.28 -20.60 5.12
N GLN A 413 -30.32 -19.69 5.10
CA GLN A 413 -29.34 -19.48 6.18
C GLN A 413 -29.91 -18.71 7.38
N GLY A 414 -31.16 -18.23 7.28
CA GLY A 414 -31.86 -17.52 8.35
C GLY A 414 -32.48 -16.21 7.88
N PRO A 415 -33.30 -15.58 8.73
CA PRO A 415 -33.84 -14.26 8.43
C PRO A 415 -32.71 -13.23 8.33
N PRO A 416 -32.83 -12.20 7.47
CA PRO A 416 -31.88 -11.11 7.44
C PRO A 416 -31.79 -10.48 8.85
N PRO A 417 -30.58 -10.05 9.28
CA PRO A 417 -30.41 -9.42 10.58
C PRO A 417 -31.38 -8.24 10.72
N SER A 418 -31.91 -8.05 11.93
CA SER A 418 -32.89 -6.98 12.19
C SER A 418 -32.28 -5.62 11.81
N SER A 419 -33.08 -4.79 11.13
CA SER A 419 -32.69 -3.45 10.68
C SER A 419 -32.64 -2.43 11.82
N SER A 420 -32.41 -2.84 13.07
CA SER A 420 -32.19 -1.89 14.15
C SER A 420 -30.88 -1.17 13.86
N SER A 421 -31.01 0.11 13.49
CA SER A 421 -29.98 1.01 12.98
C SER A 421 -28.83 1.32 13.95
N GLN A 422 -28.71 0.57 15.04
CA GLN A 422 -27.72 0.77 16.10
C GLN A 422 -26.68 -0.36 16.20
N SER A 423 -26.77 -1.40 15.35
CA SER A 423 -25.72 -2.41 15.27
C SER A 423 -24.51 -1.85 14.50
N ALA A 424 -23.34 -1.82 15.13
CA ALA A 424 -22.08 -1.47 14.49
C ALA A 424 -21.80 -2.37 13.26
N VAL A 425 -22.22 -3.63 13.31
CA VAL A 425 -22.09 -4.59 12.20
C VAL A 425 -22.99 -4.21 11.02
N PHE A 426 -24.22 -3.74 11.26
CA PHE A 426 -25.13 -3.30 10.19
C PHE A 426 -24.65 -2.00 9.54
N SER A 427 -24.14 -1.07 10.35
CA SER A 427 -23.56 0.19 9.87
C SER A 427 -22.30 -0.09 9.04
N HIS A 428 -21.41 -0.98 9.52
CA HIS A 428 -20.23 -1.42 8.77
C HIS A 428 -20.61 -2.14 7.46
N ALA A 429 -21.57 -3.06 7.48
CA ALA A 429 -22.03 -3.76 6.28
C ALA A 429 -22.67 -2.82 5.25
N SER A 430 -23.39 -1.78 5.71
CA SER A 430 -23.96 -0.75 4.84
C SER A 430 -22.90 0.17 4.25
N LEU A 431 -21.81 0.42 4.97
CA LEU A 431 -20.65 1.17 4.48
C LEU A 431 -19.83 0.37 3.45
N MET A 432 -19.78 -0.95 3.61
CA MET A 432 -19.11 -1.88 2.69
C MET A 432 -20.03 -2.33 1.54
N ALA A 433 -21.27 -1.84 1.49
CA ALA A 433 -22.21 -2.19 0.43
C ALA A 433 -21.68 -1.71 -0.93
N PRO A 434 -21.71 -2.55 -1.98
CA PRO A 434 -21.25 -2.17 -3.30
C PRO A 434 -22.09 -1.01 -3.86
N LYS A 435 -21.43 -0.05 -4.51
CA LYS A 435 -22.10 1.04 -5.21
C LYS A 435 -22.99 0.49 -6.33
N ARG A 436 -23.99 1.27 -6.75
CA ARG A 436 -24.91 0.87 -7.83
C ARG A 436 -24.18 0.55 -9.13
N GLU A 437 -23.17 1.35 -9.46
CA GLU A 437 -22.33 1.14 -10.65
C GLU A 437 -21.57 -0.19 -10.57
N SER A 438 -21.03 -0.54 -9.39
CA SER A 438 -20.37 -1.82 -9.15
C SER A 438 -21.32 -3.00 -9.30
N LEU A 439 -22.57 -2.86 -8.83
CA LEU A 439 -23.61 -3.88 -8.99
C LEU A 439 -24.00 -4.07 -10.46
N ASP A 440 -24.10 -2.99 -11.23
CA ASP A 440 -24.42 -3.06 -12.65
C ASP A 440 -23.27 -3.69 -13.44
N ILE A 441 -22.01 -3.35 -13.15
CA ILE A 441 -20.83 -4.00 -13.73
C ILE A 441 -20.82 -5.49 -13.39
N ALA A 442 -21.08 -5.85 -12.13
CA ALA A 442 -21.14 -7.25 -11.71
C ALA A 442 -22.26 -8.03 -12.44
N ARG A 443 -23.44 -7.42 -12.62
CA ARG A 443 -24.55 -8.00 -13.38
C ARG A 443 -24.16 -8.23 -14.83
N VAL A 444 -23.58 -7.22 -15.49
CA VAL A 444 -23.12 -7.32 -16.89
C VAL A 444 -22.06 -8.42 -17.01
N ALA A 445 -21.07 -8.44 -16.12
CA ALA A 445 -20.03 -9.46 -16.10
C ALA A 445 -20.60 -10.88 -15.91
N GLY A 446 -21.59 -11.04 -15.03
CA GLY A 446 -22.29 -12.31 -14.81
C GLY A 446 -23.02 -12.81 -16.05
N VAL A 447 -23.76 -11.92 -16.73
CA VAL A 447 -24.45 -12.23 -17.99
C VAL A 447 -23.44 -12.60 -19.08
N LEU A 448 -22.36 -11.82 -19.23
CA LEU A 448 -21.32 -12.09 -20.23
C LEU A 448 -20.61 -13.42 -19.97
N ARG A 449 -20.38 -13.79 -18.71
CA ARG A 449 -19.81 -15.08 -18.33
C ARG A 449 -20.70 -16.24 -18.81
N GLU A 450 -22.00 -16.19 -18.54
CA GLU A 450 -22.91 -17.26 -18.96
C GLU A 450 -23.13 -17.26 -20.49
N ALA A 451 -23.22 -16.09 -21.13
CA ALA A 451 -23.27 -15.99 -22.60
C ALA A 451 -22.03 -16.60 -23.26
N THR A 452 -20.84 -16.39 -22.67
CA THR A 452 -19.59 -16.99 -23.14
C THR A 452 -19.62 -18.51 -23.01
N LYS A 453 -20.18 -19.07 -21.93
CA LYS A 453 -20.33 -20.52 -21.79
C LYS A 453 -21.21 -21.10 -22.89
N VAL A 454 -22.31 -20.44 -23.25
CA VAL A 454 -23.19 -20.85 -24.37
C VAL A 454 -22.41 -20.84 -25.68
N LEU A 455 -21.65 -19.77 -25.97
CA LEU A 455 -20.85 -19.68 -27.20
C LEU A 455 -19.74 -20.73 -27.29
N VAL A 456 -19.17 -21.15 -26.15
CA VAL A 456 -18.08 -22.15 -26.11
C VAL A 456 -18.60 -23.59 -26.16
N HIS A 457 -19.73 -23.88 -25.51
CA HIS A 457 -20.24 -25.25 -25.38
C HIS A 457 -21.31 -25.63 -26.42
N GLY A 458 -21.86 -24.65 -27.15
CA GLY A 458 -22.90 -24.85 -28.17
C GLY A 458 -24.31 -24.66 -27.65
#